data_AF-A0A432UVR1-F1
#
_entry.id   AF-A0A432UVR1-F1
#
_cell.length_a   1.000
_cell.length_b   1.000
_cell.length_c   1.000
_cell.angle_alpha   90.00
_cell.angle_beta   90.00
_cell.angle_gamma   90.00
#
_symmetry.space_group_name_H-M   'P 1'
#
loop_
_entity.id
_entity.type
_entity.pdbx_description
1 polymer ?
#
loop_
_entity_poly.entity_id
_entity_poly.type
_entity_poly.pdbx_seq_one_letter_code
_entity_poly.pdbx_strand_id
1 'polypeptide(L)'
;MFLSRYIIGVKKLSKQEQIKVNKKKGDEFANKETENFKQEANKVEKEITIKATDGTKTRVDAIGVDKKTGSIRIQEYKGSETAPLTKNQKGAFPQLEKTGGEVVGKGKGDFPGATEIPPTKIEIIRPPKK
;
A
#
# COMPACT_ATOMS: atom_id res chain seq x y z
N MET A 1 45.65 -16.27 34.49
CA MET A 1 45.00 -14.93 34.50
C MET A 1 44.17 -14.81 33.23
N PHE A 2 42.87 -14.63 33.39
CA PHE A 2 41.82 -14.72 32.36
C PHE A 2 41.97 -13.66 31.27
N LEU A 3 41.50 -13.97 30.06
CA LEU A 3 40.40 -13.24 29.40
C LEU A 3 40.03 -13.96 28.09
N SER A 4 39.00 -14.81 28.18
CA SER A 4 38.35 -15.47 27.04
C SER A 4 37.56 -14.42 26.25
N ARG A 5 37.94 -14.20 24.99
CA ARG A 5 37.26 -13.31 24.04
C ARG A 5 35.88 -13.87 23.71
N TYR A 6 34.85 -13.28 24.29
CA TYR A 6 33.46 -13.55 23.93
C TYR A 6 33.14 -12.89 22.57
N ILE A 7 33.26 -13.66 21.48
CA ILE A 7 32.81 -13.23 20.15
C ILE A 7 31.30 -13.45 20.09
N ILE A 8 30.53 -12.38 20.27
CA ILE A 8 29.07 -12.39 20.06
C ILE A 8 28.82 -12.49 18.55
N GLY A 9 28.68 -13.71 18.04
CA GLY A 9 28.21 -13.95 16.68
C GLY A 9 26.75 -13.49 16.57
N VAL A 10 26.49 -12.44 15.79
CA VAL A 10 25.12 -12.02 15.47
C VAL A 10 24.45 -13.16 14.70
N LYS A 11 23.54 -13.88 15.35
CA LYS A 11 22.79 -14.98 14.73
C LYS A 11 21.97 -14.44 13.56
N LYS A 12 22.35 -14.80 12.34
CA LYS A 12 21.63 -14.43 11.12
C LYS A 12 20.26 -15.12 11.13
N LEU A 13 19.20 -14.33 10.94
CA LEU A 13 17.84 -14.85 10.85
C LEU A 13 17.72 -15.84 9.69
N SER A 14 16.93 -16.90 9.89
CA SER A 14 16.52 -17.77 8.80
C SER A 14 15.68 -16.99 7.77
N LYS A 15 15.57 -17.53 6.55
CA LYS A 15 14.75 -16.92 5.50
C LYS A 15 13.29 -16.73 5.95
N GLN A 16 12.72 -17.68 6.67
CA GLN A 16 11.34 -17.61 7.16
C GLN A 16 11.17 -16.53 8.23
N GLU A 17 12.11 -16.42 9.17
CA GLU A 17 12.11 -15.35 10.16
C GLU A 17 12.26 -13.98 9.52
N GLN A 18 13.16 -13.85 8.53
CA GLN A 18 13.33 -12.60 7.79
C GLN A 18 12.07 -12.18 7.05
N ILE A 19 11.33 -13.12 6.45
CA ILE A 19 10.03 -12.84 5.81
C ILE A 19 9.02 -12.31 6.83
N LYS A 20 8.92 -12.93 8.01
CA LYS A 20 8.02 -12.48 9.09
C LYS A 20 8.37 -11.07 9.57
N VAL A 21 9.66 -10.79 9.76
CA VAL A 21 10.15 -9.45 10.15
C VAL A 21 9.82 -8.42 9.08
N ASN A 22 10.05 -8.74 7.80
CA ASN A 22 9.75 -7.83 6.69
C ASN A 22 8.26 -7.55 6.56
N LYS A 23 7.42 -8.58 6.72
CA LYS A 23 5.97 -8.43 6.72
C LYS A 23 5.53 -7.50 7.85
N LYS A 24 5.96 -7.77 9.09
CA LYS A 24 5.61 -6.94 10.27
C LYS A 24 6.00 -5.47 10.06
N LYS A 25 7.22 -5.21 9.56
CA LYS A 25 7.66 -3.84 9.26
C LYS A 25 6.81 -3.18 8.16
N GLY A 26 6.45 -3.94 7.13
CA GLY A 26 5.56 -3.46 6.07
C GLY A 26 4.17 -3.11 6.61
N ASP A 27 3.60 -3.97 7.46
CA ASP A 27 2.29 -3.77 8.08
C ASP A 27 2.29 -2.54 9.01
N GLU A 28 3.34 -2.39 9.83
CA GLU A 28 3.54 -1.20 10.69
C GLU A 28 3.64 0.09 9.88
N PHE A 29 4.40 0.08 8.79
CA PHE A 29 4.52 1.23 7.88
C PHE A 29 3.17 1.57 7.24
N ALA A 30 2.48 0.58 6.66
CA ALA A 30 1.18 0.77 6.03
C ALA A 30 0.13 1.32 7.02
N ASN A 31 0.11 0.82 8.26
CA ASN A 31 -0.78 1.34 9.30
C ASN A 31 -0.47 2.80 9.64
N LYS A 32 0.81 3.14 9.83
CA LYS A 32 1.23 4.52 10.09
C LYS A 32 0.82 5.47 8.97
N GLU A 33 1.08 5.10 7.71
CA GLU A 33 0.73 5.95 6.57
C GLU A 33 -0.78 6.05 6.38
N THR A 34 -1.55 5.01 6.72
CA THR A 34 -3.03 5.10 6.72
C THR A 34 -3.52 6.13 7.76
N GLU A 35 -2.92 6.16 8.96
CA GLU A 35 -3.28 7.16 9.98
C GLU A 35 -2.90 8.57 9.55
N ASN A 36 -1.75 8.75 8.88
CA ASN A 36 -1.39 10.04 8.26
C ASN A 36 -2.43 10.43 7.20
N PHE A 37 -2.82 9.49 6.34
CA PHE A 37 -3.79 9.76 5.28
C PHE A 37 -5.17 10.18 5.82
N LYS A 38 -5.62 9.63 6.95
CA LYS A 38 -6.85 10.08 7.65
C LYS A 38 -6.81 11.54 8.12
N GLN A 39 -5.62 12.12 8.28
CA GLN A 39 -5.48 13.54 8.61
C GLN A 39 -5.82 14.42 7.39
N GLU A 40 -5.56 13.94 6.19
CA GLU A 40 -5.73 14.67 4.92
C GLU A 40 -6.98 14.27 4.13
N ALA A 41 -7.55 13.09 4.40
CA ALA A 41 -8.70 12.54 3.68
C ALA A 41 -9.81 12.09 4.65
N ASN A 42 -11.05 12.19 4.17
CA ASN A 42 -12.23 11.62 4.80
C ASN A 42 -12.53 10.24 4.20
N LYS A 43 -13.42 9.48 4.86
CA LYS A 43 -13.96 8.21 4.34
C LYS A 43 -12.88 7.18 4.00
N VAL A 44 -11.76 7.19 4.74
CA VAL A 44 -10.59 6.37 4.41
C VAL A 44 -10.90 4.90 4.65
N GLU A 45 -10.78 4.11 3.59
CA GLU A 45 -10.97 2.65 3.61
C GLU A 45 -9.70 1.94 3.15
N LYS A 46 -9.46 0.74 3.71
CA LYS A 46 -8.28 -0.07 3.40
C LYS A 46 -8.62 -1.24 2.50
N GLU A 47 -7.65 -1.67 1.68
CA GLU A 47 -7.73 -2.90 0.88
C GLU A 47 -8.99 -2.98 -0.02
N ILE A 48 -9.18 -1.97 -0.87
CA ILE A 48 -10.24 -1.96 -1.89
C ILE A 48 -9.71 -2.57 -3.19
N THR A 49 -10.50 -3.41 -3.84
CA THR A 49 -10.16 -3.97 -5.16
C THR A 49 -10.83 -3.16 -6.24
N ILE A 50 -10.04 -2.62 -7.16
CA ILE A 50 -10.48 -1.81 -8.29
C ILE A 50 -10.14 -2.55 -9.57
N LYS A 51 -11.12 -2.62 -10.48
CA LYS A 51 -10.95 -3.10 -11.85
C LYS A 51 -10.77 -1.88 -12.74
N ALA A 52 -9.59 -1.72 -13.32
CA ALA A 52 -9.35 -0.71 -14.33
C ALA A 52 -10.16 -0.99 -15.60
N THR A 53 -10.30 -0.01 -16.47
CA THR A 53 -11.11 -0.11 -17.71
C THR A 53 -10.67 -1.24 -18.64
N ASP A 54 -9.37 -1.57 -18.66
CA ASP A 54 -8.82 -2.70 -19.43
C ASP A 54 -9.10 -4.09 -18.82
N GLY A 55 -9.84 -4.13 -17.70
CA GLY A 55 -10.16 -5.33 -16.95
C GLY A 55 -9.11 -5.75 -15.92
N THR A 56 -7.96 -5.09 -15.87
CA THR A 56 -6.91 -5.40 -14.89
C THR A 56 -7.40 -5.07 -13.48
N LYS A 57 -7.36 -6.05 -12.57
CA LYS A 57 -7.73 -5.87 -11.18
C LYS A 57 -6.51 -5.65 -10.30
N THR A 58 -6.56 -4.61 -9.48
CA THR A 58 -5.58 -4.37 -8.43
C THR A 58 -6.27 -4.08 -7.11
N ARG A 59 -5.67 -4.54 -6.01
CA ARG A 59 -6.07 -4.16 -4.67
C ARG A 59 -5.14 -3.06 -4.19
N VAL A 60 -5.70 -1.96 -3.74
CA VAL A 60 -4.97 -0.78 -3.26
C VAL A 60 -4.98 -0.74 -1.74
N ASP A 61 -3.94 -0.19 -1.13
CA ASP A 61 -3.78 -0.24 0.32
C ASP A 61 -4.74 0.71 1.04
N ALA A 62 -4.91 1.93 0.52
CA ALA A 62 -5.85 2.90 1.06
C ALA A 62 -6.52 3.73 -0.05
N ILE A 63 -7.79 4.06 0.16
CA ILE A 63 -8.57 5.00 -0.66
C ILE A 63 -9.35 5.94 0.25
N GLY A 64 -9.52 7.19 -0.15
CA GLY A 64 -10.26 8.19 0.61
C GLY A 64 -10.67 9.37 -0.25
N VAL A 65 -11.40 10.31 0.36
CA VAL A 65 -11.81 11.56 -0.28
C VAL A 65 -11.00 12.69 0.31
N ASP A 66 -10.20 13.37 -0.51
CA ASP A 66 -9.34 14.47 -0.09
C ASP A 66 -10.16 15.58 0.59
N LYS A 67 -9.73 16.01 1.78
CA LYS A 67 -10.47 17.00 2.59
C LYS A 67 -10.53 18.38 1.94
N LYS A 68 -9.56 18.73 1.08
CA LYS A 68 -9.44 20.06 0.48
C LYS A 68 -10.19 20.15 -0.83
N THR A 69 -10.06 19.12 -1.66
CA THR A 69 -10.56 19.12 -3.05
C THR A 69 -11.83 18.30 -3.24
N GLY A 70 -12.17 17.41 -2.29
CA GLY A 70 -13.26 16.46 -2.44
C GLY A 70 -12.99 15.37 -3.49
N SER A 71 -11.77 15.28 -4.03
CA SER A 71 -11.40 14.29 -5.04
C SER A 71 -11.02 12.96 -4.40
N ILE A 72 -11.23 11.86 -5.12
CA ILE A 72 -10.75 10.54 -4.69
C ILE A 72 -9.22 10.53 -4.73
N ARG A 73 -8.61 10.09 -3.63
CA ARG A 73 -7.17 9.82 -3.52
C ARG A 73 -6.96 8.36 -3.19
N ILE A 74 -5.95 7.75 -3.80
CA ILE A 74 -5.61 6.35 -3.61
C ILE A 74 -4.12 6.23 -3.33
N GLN A 75 -3.77 5.50 -2.27
CA GLN A 75 -2.38 5.26 -1.88
C GLN A 75 -2.03 3.76 -1.92
N GLU A 76 -0.81 3.50 -2.38
CA GLU A 76 -0.16 2.18 -2.36
C GLU A 76 1.12 2.28 -1.53
N TYR A 77 1.28 1.36 -0.59
CA TYR A 77 2.38 1.37 0.36
C TYR A 77 3.38 0.27 0.05
N LYS A 78 4.67 0.61 0.11
CA LYS A 78 5.75 -0.36 -0.08
C LYS A 78 6.63 -0.45 1.15
N GLY A 79 7.00 -1.68 1.53
CA GLY A 79 7.85 -1.93 2.70
C GLY A 79 9.33 -1.52 2.54
N SER A 80 9.74 -1.06 1.35
CA SER A 80 11.07 -0.50 1.12
C SER A 80 11.07 0.52 -0.04
N GLU A 81 12.11 1.33 -0.08
CA GLU A 81 12.39 2.29 -1.15
C GLU A 81 12.40 1.62 -2.54
N THR A 82 12.95 0.41 -2.65
CA THR A 82 13.14 -0.28 -3.94
C THR A 82 12.16 -1.41 -4.19
N ALA A 83 11.19 -1.66 -3.29
CA ALA A 83 10.24 -2.75 -3.45
C ALA A 83 9.43 -2.58 -4.77
N PRO A 84 9.43 -3.59 -5.65
CA PRO A 84 8.79 -3.46 -6.95
C PRO A 84 7.26 -3.44 -6.84
N LEU A 85 6.61 -2.83 -7.83
CA LEU A 85 5.19 -3.05 -8.08
C LEU A 85 4.96 -4.49 -8.57
N THR A 86 3.83 -5.07 -8.20
CA THR A 86 3.39 -6.36 -8.76
C THR A 86 2.99 -6.21 -10.23
N LYS A 87 2.86 -7.31 -10.97
CA LYS A 87 2.46 -7.29 -12.39
C LYS A 87 1.15 -6.54 -12.60
N ASN A 88 0.14 -6.82 -11.78
CA ASN A 88 -1.17 -6.17 -11.90
C ASN A 88 -1.12 -4.69 -11.54
N GLN A 89 -0.30 -4.29 -10.55
CA GLN A 89 -0.12 -2.87 -10.22
C GLN A 89 0.52 -2.11 -11.38
N LYS A 90 1.54 -2.69 -12.03
CA LYS A 90 2.19 -2.10 -13.21
C LYS A 90 1.21 -1.90 -14.37
N GLY A 91 0.24 -2.79 -14.55
CA GLY A 91 -0.80 -2.67 -15.57
C GLY A 91 -1.92 -1.70 -15.17
N ALA A 92 -2.47 -1.86 -13.96
CA ALA A 92 -3.64 -1.13 -13.52
C ALA A 92 -3.36 0.35 -13.22
N PHE A 93 -2.23 0.70 -12.60
CA PHE A 93 -2.00 2.07 -12.14
C PHE A 93 -2.02 3.11 -13.28
N PRO A 94 -1.34 2.89 -14.42
CA PRO A 94 -1.44 3.80 -15.55
C PRO A 94 -2.86 3.90 -16.13
N GLN A 95 -3.62 2.80 -16.12
CA GLN A 95 -5.00 2.79 -16.62
C GLN A 95 -5.95 3.53 -15.67
N LEU A 96 -5.82 3.32 -14.36
CA LEU A 96 -6.59 4.06 -13.35
C LEU A 96 -6.31 5.56 -13.45
N GLU A 97 -5.06 5.97 -13.68
CA GLU A 97 -4.70 7.38 -13.89
C GLU A 97 -5.31 7.96 -15.18
N LYS A 98 -5.35 7.18 -16.26
CA LYS A 98 -5.82 7.64 -17.56
C LYS A 98 -7.35 7.63 -17.72
N THR A 99 -8.00 6.56 -17.27
CA THR A 99 -9.41 6.28 -17.57
C THR A 99 -10.24 5.94 -16.33
N GLY A 100 -9.61 5.80 -15.16
CA GLY A 100 -10.31 5.40 -13.95
C GLY A 100 -10.65 3.90 -13.93
N GLY A 101 -11.67 3.54 -13.17
CA GLY A 101 -12.10 2.16 -12.99
C GLY A 101 -13.34 2.04 -12.12
N GLU A 102 -13.55 0.83 -11.60
CA GLU A 102 -14.72 0.50 -10.79
C GLU A 102 -14.32 -0.37 -9.60
N VAL A 103 -14.87 -0.09 -8.41
CA VAL A 103 -14.74 -0.95 -7.25
C VAL A 103 -15.47 -2.27 -7.50
N VAL A 104 -14.77 -3.39 -7.34
CA VAL A 104 -15.33 -4.72 -7.56
C VAL A 104 -15.45 -5.54 -6.28
N GLY A 105 -16.36 -6.52 -6.30
CA GLY A 105 -16.75 -7.27 -5.11
C GLY A 105 -17.70 -6.46 -4.23
N LYS A 106 -17.70 -6.72 -2.93
CA LYS A 106 -18.61 -6.03 -2.00
C LYS A 106 -18.23 -4.56 -1.75
N GLY A 107 -16.96 -4.19 -1.94
CA GLY A 107 -16.42 -2.91 -1.50
C GLY A 107 -16.37 -2.80 0.04
N LYS A 108 -16.14 -1.58 0.56
CA LYS A 108 -16.17 -1.27 2.00
C LYS A 108 -16.58 0.18 2.23
N GLY A 109 -17.26 0.45 3.35
CA GLY A 109 -17.63 1.79 3.79
C GLY A 109 -18.29 2.61 2.68
N ASP A 110 -17.73 3.79 2.44
CA ASP A 110 -18.17 4.74 1.39
C ASP A 110 -17.75 4.34 -0.04
N PHE A 111 -17.05 3.22 -0.22
CA PHE A 111 -16.66 2.65 -1.51
C PHE A 111 -17.28 1.26 -1.69
N PRO A 112 -18.62 1.14 -1.80
CA PRO A 112 -19.28 -0.13 -2.09
C PRO A 112 -18.91 -0.68 -3.47
N GLY A 113 -19.31 -1.93 -3.74
CA GLY A 113 -19.21 -2.51 -5.08
C GLY A 113 -19.91 -1.64 -6.13
N ALA A 114 -19.36 -1.61 -7.35
CA ALA A 114 -19.79 -0.76 -8.46
C ALA A 114 -19.60 0.76 -8.27
N THR A 115 -18.90 1.21 -7.21
CA THR A 115 -18.46 2.60 -7.14
C THR A 115 -17.50 2.92 -8.27
N GLU A 116 -17.86 3.92 -9.09
CA GLU A 116 -16.99 4.46 -10.13
C GLU A 116 -15.83 5.25 -9.51
N ILE A 117 -14.63 4.97 -10.02
CA ILE A 117 -13.41 5.68 -9.69
C ILE A 117 -13.04 6.50 -10.93
N PRO A 118 -13.07 7.84 -10.87
CA PRO A 118 -12.67 8.68 -11.99
C PRO A 118 -11.17 8.49 -12.27
N PRO A 119 -10.65 9.02 -13.39
CA PRO A 119 -9.21 9.06 -13.65
C PRO A 119 -8.43 9.55 -12.41
N THR A 120 -7.70 8.66 -11.77
CA THR A 120 -7.08 8.87 -10.46
C THR A 120 -5.68 8.29 -10.44
N LYS A 121 -4.68 9.14 -10.21
CA LYS A 121 -3.30 8.71 -10.01
C LYS A 121 -3.14 7.99 -8.68
N ILE A 122 -2.45 6.84 -8.71
CA ILE A 122 -2.10 6.10 -7.50
C ILE A 122 -0.82 6.69 -6.89
N GLU A 123 -0.91 7.13 -5.64
CA GLU A 123 0.23 7.65 -4.88
C GLU A 123 1.02 6.49 -4.27
N ILE A 124 2.24 6.27 -4.74
CA ILE A 124 3.11 5.21 -4.22
C ILE A 124 3.97 5.80 -3.09
N ILE A 125 3.68 5.40 -1.84
CA ILE A 125 4.40 5.86 -0.66
C ILE A 125 5.41 4.80 -0.23
N ARG A 126 6.64 5.25 0.03
CA ARG A 126 7.78 4.40 0.37
C ARG A 126 8.49 4.97 1.59
N PRO A 127 9.05 4.12 2.46
CA PRO A 127 9.92 4.61 3.52
C PRO A 127 11.17 5.25 2.90
N PRO A 128 11.72 6.29 3.53
CA PRO A 128 12.95 6.92 3.06
C PRO A 128 14.12 5.92 3.09
N LYS A 129 15.12 6.18 2.26
CA LYS A 129 16.39 5.47 2.31
C LYS A 129 17.02 5.64 3.69
N LYS A 130 17.51 4.53 4.26
CA LYS A 130 18.31 4.56 5.48
C LYS A 130 19.75 4.95 5.18
#